data_AF-U6ECS9-F1
#
_entry.id   AF-U6ECS9-F1
#
_cell.length_a   1.000
_cell.length_b   1.000
_cell.length_c   1.000
_cell.angle_alpha   90.00
_cell.angle_beta   90.00
_cell.angle_gamma   90.00
#
_symmetry.space_group_name_H-M   'P 1'
#
loop_
_entity.id
_entity.type
_entity.pdbx_description
1 polymer ?
#
loop_
_entity_poly.entity_id
_entity_poly.type
_entity_poly.pdbx_seq_one_letter_code
_entity_poly.pdbx_strand_id
1 'polypeptide(L)'
;MIILKNSEDNIITKVHEGYAIDYHNQRLINPEMHLEKGQSVMLFTQDNLDEFRTYYKDKMMESLMETLETQKELLKMMEDFIIFQKKTDIKIKELIRDNENLKQFNAELTRKLLECEKGRLGS
;
A
#
# COMPACT_ATOMS: atom_id res chain seq x y z
N MET A 1 -22.71 18.59 27.24
CA MET A 1 -22.72 17.89 25.93
C MET A 1 -21.29 17.57 25.59
N ILE A 2 -20.99 16.30 25.37
CA ILE A 2 -19.65 15.79 25.09
C ILE A 2 -19.55 15.53 23.58
N ILE A 3 -18.46 15.97 22.96
CA ILE A 3 -18.22 15.77 21.53
C ILE A 3 -17.10 14.74 21.41
N LEU A 4 -17.42 13.59 20.79
CA LEU A 4 -16.42 12.57 20.51
C LEU A 4 -15.87 12.83 19.12
N LYS A 5 -14.54 12.98 19.04
CA LYS A 5 -13.82 13.32 17.83
C LYS A 5 -12.80 12.25 17.48
N ASN A 6 -12.41 12.20 16.21
CA ASN A 6 -11.28 11.38 15.77
C ASN A 6 -9.93 12.09 16.01
N SER A 7 -8.84 11.46 15.60
CA SER A 7 -7.48 12.01 15.69
C SER A 7 -7.24 13.28 14.87
N GLU A 8 -8.14 13.62 13.95
CA GLU A 8 -8.09 14.80 13.08
C GLU A 8 -9.07 15.90 13.53
N ASP A 9 -9.57 15.80 14.76
CA ASP A 9 -10.53 16.75 15.34
C ASP A 9 -11.92 16.79 14.66
N ASN A 10 -12.20 15.84 13.76
CA ASN A 10 -13.51 15.68 13.13
C ASN A 10 -14.50 15.05 14.12
N ILE A 11 -15.74 15.56 14.14
CA ILE A 11 -16.78 15.06 15.03
C ILE A 11 -17.28 13.71 14.54
N ILE A 12 -17.19 12.69 15.39
CA ILE A 12 -17.77 11.36 15.16
C ILE A 12 -19.22 11.36 15.64
N THR A 13 -19.46 11.77 16.88
CA THR A 13 -20.80 11.84 17.48
C THR A 13 -20.88 12.85 18.62
N LYS A 14 -22.10 13.22 19.02
CA LYS A 14 -22.38 14.11 20.15
C LYS A 14 -23.19 13.37 21.20
N VAL A 15 -22.68 13.34 22.43
CA VAL A 15 -23.27 12.62 23.57
C VAL A 15 -23.83 13.60 24.59
N HIS A 16 -24.97 13.25 25.18
CA HIS A 16 -25.53 14.03 26.28
C HIS A 16 -24.87 13.68 27.60
N GLU A 17 -24.62 14.71 28.40
CA GLU A 17 -24.19 14.56 29.78
C GLU A 17 -25.43 14.62 30.67
N GLY A 18 -25.57 13.63 31.55
CA GLY A 18 -26.65 13.55 32.53
C GLY A 18 -26.08 13.42 33.94
N TYR A 19 -26.97 13.45 34.93
CA TYR A 19 -26.60 13.25 36.33
C TYR A 19 -27.47 12.15 36.94
N ALA A 20 -26.86 11.29 37.75
CA ALA A 20 -27.59 10.29 38.51
C ALA A 20 -28.49 10.97 39.56
N ILE A 21 -29.80 10.71 39.50
CA ILE A 21 -30.80 11.16 40.46
C ILE A 21 -31.49 9.96 41.09
N ASP A 22 -31.86 10.06 42.38
CA ASP A 22 -32.64 9.03 43.06
C ASP A 22 -34.14 9.28 42.82
N TYR A 23 -34.88 8.25 42.41
CA TYR A 23 -36.34 8.29 42.29
C TYR A 23 -36.95 7.32 43.31
N HIS A 24 -37.77 7.80 44.25
CA HIS A 24 -38.30 7.01 45.37
C HIS A 24 -37.24 6.19 46.14
N ASN A 25 -36.06 6.76 46.39
CA ASN A 25 -34.91 6.11 47.05
C ASN A 25 -34.33 4.88 46.30
N GLN A 26 -34.65 4.70 45.02
CA GLN A 26 -34.06 3.66 44.17
C GLN A 26 -33.40 4.28 42.93
N ARG A 27 -32.21 3.79 42.58
CA ARG A 27 -31.55 4.09 41.30
C ARG A 27 -31.99 3.03 40.29
N LEU A 28 -32.85 3.41 39.36
CA LEU A 28 -33.34 2.52 38.30
C LEU A 28 -32.38 2.59 37.11
N ILE A 29 -31.35 1.75 37.12
CA ILE A 29 -30.36 1.64 36.03
C ILE A 29 -30.14 0.15 35.75
N ASN A 30 -30.18 -0.24 34.48
CA ASN A 30 -29.99 -1.61 34.02
C ASN A 30 -28.85 -1.64 32.97
N PRO A 31 -27.76 -2.42 33.17
CA PRO A 31 -27.45 -3.25 34.33
C PRO A 31 -27.28 -2.43 35.61
N GLU A 32 -27.37 -3.07 36.78
CA GLU A 32 -27.16 -2.42 38.06
C GLU A 32 -25.78 -1.76 38.09
N MET A 33 -25.75 -0.44 38.21
CA MET A 33 -24.51 0.35 38.32
C MET A 33 -24.49 1.08 39.66
N HIS A 34 -23.38 0.98 40.37
CA HIS A 34 -23.15 1.77 41.59
C HIS A 34 -22.74 3.20 41.23
N LEU A 35 -23.72 4.03 40.89
CA LEU A 35 -23.49 5.46 40.61
C LEU A 35 -23.93 6.33 41.77
N GLU A 36 -23.05 7.13 42.37
CA GLU A 36 -23.41 8.05 43.45
C GLU A 36 -24.39 9.14 42.98
N LYS A 37 -25.24 9.64 43.89
CA LYS A 37 -26.16 10.74 43.57
C LYS A 37 -25.35 11.97 43.15
N GLY A 38 -25.70 12.56 42.02
CA GLY A 38 -24.98 13.69 41.44
C GLY A 38 -23.75 13.30 40.63
N GLN A 39 -23.44 12.01 40.49
CA GLN A 39 -22.38 11.55 39.60
C GLN A 39 -22.77 11.85 38.13
N SER A 40 -21.83 12.44 37.39
CA SER A 40 -21.98 12.70 35.95
C SER A 40 -21.91 11.38 35.17
N VAL A 41 -22.81 11.23 34.20
CA VAL A 41 -22.87 10.08 33.30
C VAL A 41 -22.96 10.53 31.85
N MET A 42 -22.40 9.71 30.95
CA MET A 42 -22.57 9.87 29.52
C MET A 42 -23.75 9.00 29.05
N LEU A 43 -24.71 9.61 28.37
CA LEU A 43 -25.91 8.93 27.87
C LEU A 43 -25.74 8.65 26.38
N PHE A 44 -25.31 7.43 26.05
CA PHE A 44 -25.24 6.96 24.68
C PHE A 44 -26.62 6.49 24.21
N THR A 45 -27.08 7.05 23.10
CA THR A 45 -28.29 6.60 22.39
C THR A 45 -27.94 5.57 21.31
N GLN A 46 -28.96 4.92 20.75
CA GLN A 46 -28.77 4.06 19.58
C GLN A 46 -28.18 4.84 18.40
N ASP A 47 -28.62 6.09 18.19
CA ASP A 47 -28.08 6.96 17.14
C ASP A 47 -26.57 7.18 17.32
N ASN A 48 -26.09 7.36 18.56
CA ASN A 48 -24.65 7.48 18.82
C ASN A 48 -23.89 6.20 18.42
N LEU A 49 -24.45 5.03 18.71
CA LEU A 49 -23.85 3.74 18.32
C LEU A 49 -23.83 3.56 16.80
N ASP A 50 -24.89 3.97 16.11
CA ASP A 50 -25.01 3.87 14.66
C ASP A 50 -24.05 4.85 13.95
N GLU A 51 -23.89 6.07 14.47
CA GLU A 51 -22.89 7.04 14.02
C GLU A 51 -21.46 6.48 14.20
N PHE A 52 -21.16 5.90 15.37
CA PHE A 52 -19.87 5.24 15.60
C PHE A 52 -19.61 4.10 14.62
N ARG A 53 -20.59 3.23 14.45
CA ARG A 53 -20.47 2.06 13.58
C ARG A 53 -20.27 2.46 12.13
N THR A 54 -21.00 3.49 11.68
CA THR A 54 -20.88 4.04 10.33
C THR A 54 -19.47 4.60 10.11
N TYR A 55 -19.00 5.47 11.02
CA TYR A 55 -17.67 6.06 10.93
C TYR A 55 -16.55 5.01 10.78
N TYR A 56 -16.53 4.00 11.65
CA TYR A 56 -15.49 2.98 11.60
C TYR A 56 -15.62 2.04 10.41
N LYS A 57 -16.85 1.73 9.98
CA LYS A 57 -17.08 0.94 8.77
C LYS A 57 -16.56 1.68 7.54
N ASP A 58 -16.87 2.97 7.40
CA ASP A 58 -16.46 3.77 6.26
C ASP A 58 -14.93 3.91 6.23
N LYS A 59 -14.29 4.18 7.37
CA LYS A 59 -12.83 4.20 7.47
C LYS A 59 -12.17 2.87 7.14
N MET A 60 -12.77 1.76 7.56
CA MET A 60 -12.29 0.43 7.19
C MET A 60 -12.41 0.19 5.69
N MET A 61 -13.52 0.59 5.07
CA MET A 61 -13.72 0.46 3.62
C MET A 61 -12.75 1.34 2.82
N GLU A 62 -12.52 2.58 3.24
CA GLU A 62 -11.52 3.47 2.64
C GLU A 62 -10.13 2.81 2.65
N SER A 63 -9.68 2.32 3.81
CA SER A 63 -8.37 1.67 3.95
C SER A 63 -8.23 0.39 3.09
N LEU A 64 -9.31 -0.40 2.98
CA LEU A 64 -9.32 -1.57 2.11
C LEU A 64 -9.25 -1.19 0.62
N MET A 65 -9.93 -0.11 0.20
CA MET A 65 -9.86 0.38 -1.17
C MET A 65 -8.46 0.91 -1.51
N GLU A 66 -7.82 1.66 -0.61
CA GLU A 66 -6.43 2.12 -0.78
C GLU A 66 -5.46 0.95 -0.92
N THR A 67 -5.64 -0.08 -0.09
CA THR A 67 -4.83 -1.31 -0.15
C THR A 67 -5.01 -2.01 -1.49
N LEU A 68 -6.25 -2.13 -1.97
CA LEU A 68 -6.55 -2.75 -3.26
C LEU A 68 -5.92 -1.98 -4.42
N GLU A 69 -5.98 -0.64 -4.38
CA GLU A 69 -5.41 0.18 -5.44
C GLU A 69 -3.88 0.09 -5.46
N THR A 70 -3.25 0.11 -4.28
CA THR A 70 -1.81 -0.13 -4.14
C THR A 70 -1.40 -1.50 -4.71
N GLN A 71 -2.20 -2.54 -4.48
CA GLN A 71 -1.95 -3.87 -5.04
C GLN A 71 -2.05 -3.90 -6.57
N LYS A 72 -3.00 -3.18 -7.16
CA LYS A 72 -3.10 -3.06 -8.63
C LYS A 72 -1.92 -2.32 -9.23
N GLU A 73 -1.46 -1.24 -8.59
CA GLU A 73 -0.28 -0.51 -9.04
C GLU A 73 0.97 -1.39 -9.01
N LEU A 74 1.14 -2.18 -7.95
CA LEU A 74 2.21 -3.17 -7.83
C LEU A 74 2.15 -4.22 -8.95
N LEU A 75 0.97 -4.76 -9.24
CA LEU A 75 0.77 -5.72 -10.33
C LEU A 75 1.18 -5.11 -11.68
N LYS A 76 0.75 -3.88 -11.96
CA LYS A 76 1.12 -3.17 -13.20
C LYS A 76 2.63 -2.95 -13.31
N MET A 77 3.28 -2.54 -12.23
CA MET A 77 4.75 -2.40 -12.21
C MET A 77 5.46 -3.72 -12.48
N MET A 78 4.94 -4.84 -11.95
CA MET A 78 5.50 -6.17 -12.24
C MET A 78 5.34 -6.57 -13.71
N GLU A 79 4.17 -6.29 -14.32
CA GLU A 79 3.93 -6.54 -15.75
C GLU A 79 4.89 -5.72 -16.63
N ASP A 80 5.05 -4.43 -16.35
CA ASP A 80 5.98 -3.55 -17.05
C ASP A 80 7.44 -4.03 -16.90
N PHE A 81 7.81 -4.48 -15.70
CA PHE A 81 9.13 -5.04 -15.44
C PHE A 81 9.39 -6.32 -16.25
N ILE A 82 8.41 -7.22 -16.36
CA ILE A 82 8.52 -8.44 -17.18
C ILE A 82 8.72 -8.07 -18.66
N ILE A 83 8.01 -7.05 -19.16
CA ILE A 83 8.17 -6.57 -20.55
C ILE A 83 9.58 -6.02 -20.75
N PHE A 84 10.06 -5.20 -19.80
CA PHE A 84 11.41 -4.64 -19.84
C PHE A 84 12.48 -5.73 -19.83
N GLN A 85 12.33 -6.74 -18.97
CA GLN A 85 13.25 -7.88 -18.89
C GLN A 85 13.32 -8.63 -20.21
N LYS A 86 12.17 -8.93 -20.84
CA LYS A 86 12.13 -9.59 -22.16
C LYS A 86 12.88 -8.79 -23.23
N LYS A 87 12.72 -7.46 -23.26
CA LYS A 87 13.45 -6.59 -24.20
C LYS A 87 14.96 -6.62 -23.93
N THR A 88 15.34 -6.62 -22.65
CA THR A 88 16.74 -6.70 -22.23
C THR A 88 17.37 -8.02 -22.66
N ASP A 89 16.68 -9.15 -22.47
CA ASP A 89 17.15 -10.46 -22.89
C ASP A 89 17.36 -10.55 -24.40
N ILE A 90 16.45 -9.97 -25.19
CA ILE A 90 16.61 -9.88 -26.65
C ILE A 90 17.88 -9.09 -26.98
N LYS A 91 18.09 -7.95 -26.33
CA LYS A 91 19.25 -7.11 -26.60
C LYS A 91 20.57 -7.78 -26.22
N ILE A 92 20.58 -8.51 -25.10
CA ILE A 92 21.73 -9.32 -24.69
C ILE A 92 22.05 -10.37 -25.76
N LYS A 93 21.04 -11.07 -26.28
CA LYS A 93 21.24 -12.07 -27.36
C LYS A 93 21.80 -11.45 -28.64
N GLU A 94 21.33 -10.27 -29.03
CA GLU A 94 21.89 -9.51 -30.16
C GLU A 94 23.37 -9.18 -29.90
N LEU A 95 23.69 -8.63 -28.74
CA LEU A 95 25.07 -8.26 -28.39
C LEU A 95 26.01 -9.48 -28.36
N ILE A 96 25.55 -10.63 -27.89
CA ILE A 96 26.32 -11.89 -27.93
C ILE A 96 26.63 -12.25 -29.39
N ARG A 97 25.63 -12.22 -30.27
CA ARG A 97 25.80 -12.53 -31.69
C ARG A 97 26.76 -11.56 -32.38
N ASP A 98 26.61 -10.26 -32.13
CA ASP A 98 27.48 -9.24 -32.70
C ASP A 98 28.93 -9.41 -32.24
N ASN A 99 29.13 -9.78 -30.97
CA ASN A 99 30.46 -10.08 -30.42
C ASN A 99 31.10 -11.30 -31.09
N GLU A 100 30.33 -12.37 -31.32
CA GLU A 100 30.79 -13.55 -32.05
C GLU A 100 31.20 -13.21 -33.49
N ASN A 101 30.39 -12.42 -34.19
CA ASN A 101 30.70 -11.95 -35.54
C ASN A 101 32.01 -11.12 -35.57
N LEU A 102 32.19 -10.21 -34.61
CA LEU A 102 33.40 -9.41 -34.49
C LEU A 102 34.64 -10.28 -34.22
N LYS A 103 34.52 -11.31 -33.37
CA LYS A 103 35.61 -12.26 -33.13
C LYS A 103 36.01 -13.00 -34.39
N GLN A 104 35.04 -13.48 -35.16
CA GLN A 104 35.30 -14.16 -36.44
C GLN A 104 35.99 -13.22 -37.43
N PHE A 105 35.45 -12.02 -37.62
CA PHE A 105 36.03 -11.02 -38.51
C PHE A 105 37.46 -10.65 -38.11
N ASN A 106 37.73 -10.48 -36.81
CA ASN A 106 39.07 -10.19 -36.31
C ASN A 106 40.05 -11.35 -36.57
N ALA A 107 39.59 -12.60 -36.40
CA ALA A 107 40.39 -13.78 -36.71
C ALA A 107 40.74 -13.86 -38.22
N GLU A 108 39.78 -13.55 -39.10
CA GLU A 108 40.02 -13.50 -40.54
C GLU A 108 41.01 -12.39 -40.94
N LEU A 109 40.85 -11.18 -40.39
CA LEU A 109 41.77 -10.07 -40.61
C LEU A 109 43.18 -10.44 -40.16
N THR A 110 43.32 -11.00 -38.95
CA THR A 110 44.61 -11.44 -38.40
C THR A 110 45.26 -12.47 -39.32
N ARG A 111 44.49 -13.45 -39.82
CA ARG A 111 44.99 -14.45 -40.76
C ARG A 111 45.50 -13.81 -42.06
N LYS A 112 44.72 -12.90 -42.67
CA LYS A 112 45.11 -12.21 -43.91
C LYS A 112 46.36 -11.34 -43.72
N LEU A 113 46.51 -10.67 -42.57
CA LEU A 113 47.70 -9.89 -42.25
C LEU A 113 48.95 -10.79 -42.19
N LEU A 114 48.86 -11.93 -41.51
CA LEU A 114 49.96 -12.91 -41.43
C LEU A 114 50.33 -13.47 -42.81
N GLU A 115 49.35 -13.73 -43.68
CA GLU A 115 49.58 -14.15 -45.07
C GLU A 115 50.32 -13.06 -45.88
N CYS A 116 49.95 -11.79 -45.71
CA CYS A 116 50.62 -10.66 -46.36
C CYS A 116 52.06 -10.47 -45.86
N GLU A 117 52.30 -10.56 -44.55
CA GLU A 117 53.65 -10.46 -43.98
C GLU A 117 54.56 -11.58 -44.48
N LYS A 118 54.06 -12.82 -44.57
CA LYS A 118 54.81 -13.96 -45.13
C LYS A 118 55.14 -13.76 -46.61
N GLY A 119 54.20 -13.26 -47.42
CA GLY A 119 54.45 -12.95 -48.83
C GLY A 119 55.52 -11.87 -49.02
N ARG A 120 55.62 -10.94 -48.07
CA ARG A 120 56.57 -9.81 -48.09
C ARG A 120 57.99 -10.19 -47.62
N LEU A 121 58.12 -11.22 -46.79
CA LEU A 121 59.42 -11.76 -46.31
C LEU A 121 59.98 -12.88 -47.19
N GLY A 122 59.16 -13.46 -48.08
CA GLY A 122 59.54 -14.51 -49.04
C GLY A 122 59.84 -14.01 -50.46
N SER A 123 59.94 -12.68 -50.66
CA SER A 123 60.38 -12.01 -51.89
C SER A 123 61.71 -11.31 -51.63
#